data_AF-A0A1I5YAH5-F1
#
_entry.id   AF-A0A1I5YAH5-F1
#
_cell.length_a   1.000
_cell.length_b   1.000
_cell.length_c   1.000
_cell.angle_alpha   90.00
_cell.angle_beta   90.00
_cell.angle_gamma   90.00
#
_symmetry.space_group_name_H-M   'P 1'
#
loop_
_entity.id
_entity.type
_entity.pdbx_description
1 polymer ?
#
loop_
_entity_poly.entity_id
_entity_poly.type
_entity_poly.pdbx_seq_one_letter_code
_entity_poly.pdbx_strand_id
1 'polypeptide(L)'
;MDLQEKLLEEKAEKAKTRDRKILESDSIQYNCQDLDQEQRVDVNPTQSNTQNIHIYIGSDKINLAARITGVAYIEKSKEAAPNVKIRLFFGHESVMPVYETYSDNNGNFVIEDLPPRYYMLSAELGNLKYHSHYIKVLPGQSIYESVLLR
;
A
#
# COMPACT_ATOMS: atom_id res chain seq x y z
N MET A 1 20.13 34.18 62.16
CA MET A 1 20.25 34.19 60.69
C MET A 1 21.23 35.28 60.32
N ASP A 2 22.40 34.85 59.87
CA ASP A 2 23.56 35.70 59.60
C ASP A 2 23.32 36.61 58.40
N LEU A 3 23.91 37.80 58.43
CA LEU A 3 23.82 38.82 57.36
C LEU A 3 24.29 38.27 55.99
N GLN A 4 25.13 37.23 56.01
CA GLN A 4 25.63 36.51 54.84
C GLN A 4 24.56 35.62 54.17
N GLU A 5 23.59 35.12 54.94
CA GLU A 5 22.51 34.24 54.44
C GLU A 5 21.47 35.06 53.65
N LYS A 6 21.09 36.25 54.16
CA LYS A 6 20.25 37.23 53.47
C LYS A 6 20.85 37.73 52.15
N LEU A 7 22.17 37.97 52.12
CA LEU A 7 22.86 38.40 50.90
C LEU A 7 22.97 37.29 49.85
N LEU A 8 22.94 36.02 50.27
CA LEU A 8 22.92 34.88 49.35
C LEU A 8 21.52 34.68 48.74
N GLU A 9 20.45 34.81 49.54
CA GLU A 9 19.07 34.75 49.05
C GLU A 9 18.75 35.89 48.08
N GLU A 10 19.19 37.12 48.38
CA GLU A 10 18.95 38.30 47.51
C GLU A 10 19.72 38.19 46.17
N LYS A 11 20.88 37.53 46.16
CA LYS A 11 21.63 37.22 44.94
C LYS A 11 21.02 36.06 44.15
N ALA A 12 20.42 35.08 44.82
CA ALA A 12 19.72 33.97 44.19
C ALA A 12 18.38 34.41 43.54
N GLU A 13 17.66 35.36 44.14
CA GLU A 13 16.46 35.97 43.54
C GLU A 13 16.80 36.90 42.36
N LYS A 14 17.86 37.71 42.47
CA LYS A 14 18.34 38.55 41.35
C LYS A 14 18.92 37.75 40.19
N ALA A 15 19.35 36.50 40.42
CA ALA A 15 19.80 35.59 39.36
C ALA A 15 18.66 34.87 38.63
N LYS A 16 17.50 34.68 39.28
CA LYS A 16 16.29 34.12 38.64
C LYS A 16 15.54 35.12 37.76
N THR A 17 15.78 36.42 37.97
CA THR A 17 15.19 37.53 37.20
C THR A 17 16.16 38.08 36.15
N ARG A 18 17.06 37.23 35.62
CA ARG A 18 17.61 37.47 34.29
C ARG A 18 16.65 36.78 33.33
N ASP A 19 15.58 37.52 33.07
CA ASP A 19 14.58 37.22 32.07
C ASP A 19 15.29 36.60 30.86
N ARG A 20 14.90 35.36 30.56
CA ARG A 20 14.98 34.88 29.19
C ARG A 20 14.25 35.94 28.38
N LYS A 21 15.00 36.85 27.73
CA LYS A 21 14.52 37.55 26.55
C LYS A 21 14.32 36.48 25.51
N ILE A 22 13.20 35.76 25.64
CA ILE A 22 12.52 35.18 24.49
C ILE A 22 12.20 36.42 23.68
N LEU A 23 13.01 36.68 22.65
CA LEU A 23 12.56 37.50 21.54
C LEU A 23 11.38 36.71 20.96
N GLU A 24 10.19 36.95 21.51
CA GLU A 24 8.97 36.63 20.79
C GLU A 24 9.07 37.48 19.52
N SER A 25 9.37 36.81 18.41
CA SER A 25 9.35 37.44 17.10
C SER A 25 7.88 37.69 16.78
N ASP A 26 7.36 38.81 17.26
CA ASP A 26 6.01 39.23 16.92
C ASP A 26 5.96 39.48 15.41
N SER A 27 5.33 38.55 14.69
CA SER A 27 5.09 38.66 13.26
C SER A 27 3.86 39.50 12.96
N ILE A 28 3.47 40.41 13.85
CA ILE A 28 2.35 41.31 13.65
C ILE A 28 2.90 42.72 13.56
N GLN A 29 2.73 43.34 12.41
CA GLN A 29 3.06 44.74 12.20
C GLN A 29 1.80 45.60 12.37
N TYR A 30 1.96 46.67 13.16
CA TYR A 30 0.93 47.69 13.37
C TYR A 30 1.31 48.91 12.55
N ASN A 31 0.44 49.31 11.63
CA ASN A 31 0.62 50.54 10.86
C ASN A 31 -0.38 51.59 11.35
N CYS A 32 0.13 52.75 11.76
CA CYS A 32 -0.67 53.90 12.15
C CYS A 32 -0.48 54.98 11.07
N GLN A 33 -1.45 55.13 10.17
CA GLN A 33 -1.57 56.33 9.34
C GLN A 33 -2.64 57.24 9.91
N ASP A 34 -2.44 58.56 9.77
CA ASP A 34 -3.33 59.60 10.28
C ASP A 34 -4.68 59.61 9.54
N LEU A 35 -5.57 58.68 9.89
CA LEU A 35 -7.00 58.87 10.22
C LEU A 35 -7.58 57.48 10.57
N ASP A 36 -7.60 57.15 11.87
CA ASP A 36 -8.43 56.18 12.57
C ASP A 36 -8.60 54.75 12.00
N GLN A 37 -7.63 54.23 11.24
CA GLN A 37 -7.60 52.80 10.89
C GLN A 37 -6.34 52.13 11.45
N GLU A 38 -6.49 51.46 12.60
CA GLU A 38 -5.47 50.54 13.10
C GLU A 38 -5.46 49.27 12.24
N GLN A 39 -4.45 49.12 11.37
CA GLN A 39 -4.28 47.93 10.56
C GLN A 39 -3.28 46.97 11.20
N ARG A 40 -3.75 45.77 11.56
CA ARG A 40 -2.92 44.67 12.06
C ARG A 40 -2.61 43.73 10.89
N VAL A 41 -1.34 43.57 10.53
CA VAL A 41 -0.89 42.71 9.43
C VAL A 41 -0.01 41.60 9.97
N ASP A 42 -0.42 40.35 9.76
CA ASP A 42 0.43 39.18 10.01
C ASP A 42 1.46 39.04 8.88
N VAL A 43 2.75 39.04 9.23
CA VAL A 43 3.88 38.90 8.32
C VAL A 43 4.44 37.48 8.24
N ASN A 44 3.78 36.51 8.89
CA ASN A 44 4.07 35.08 8.77
C ASN A 44 2.91 34.31 8.12
N PRO A 45 2.52 34.61 6.86
CA PRO A 45 1.48 33.86 6.20
C PRO A 45 1.90 32.39 6.06
N THR A 46 1.20 31.48 6.74
CA THR A 46 1.41 30.04 6.57
C THR A 46 0.85 29.63 5.21
N GLN A 47 1.74 29.42 4.25
CA GLN A 47 1.34 28.97 2.92
C GLN A 47 0.95 27.49 2.99
N SER A 48 -0.34 27.20 3.05
CA SER A 48 -0.84 25.83 2.91
C SER A 48 -0.66 25.37 1.47
N ASN A 49 0.33 24.51 1.21
CA ASN A 49 0.53 23.90 -0.10
C ASN A 49 -0.52 22.80 -0.31
N THR A 50 -1.74 23.20 -0.66
CA THR A 50 -2.81 22.25 -1.00
C THR A 50 -2.59 21.78 -2.44
N GLN A 51 -2.00 20.58 -2.60
CA GLN A 51 -1.95 19.92 -3.90
C GLN A 51 -3.31 19.28 -4.21
N ASN A 52 -4.05 19.91 -5.11
CA ASN A 52 -5.29 19.34 -5.65
C ASN A 52 -4.93 18.27 -6.68
N ILE A 53 -5.02 17.00 -6.28
CA ILE A 53 -4.78 15.87 -7.17
C ILE A 53 -6.07 15.57 -7.93
N HIS A 54 -6.06 15.83 -9.24
CA HIS A 54 -7.14 15.42 -10.14
C HIS A 54 -6.78 14.10 -10.82
N ILE A 55 -7.40 13.01 -10.38
CA ILE A 55 -7.22 11.68 -10.98
C ILE A 55 -8.30 11.48 -12.03
N TYR A 56 -7.90 11.34 -13.29
CA TYR A 56 -8.77 10.97 -14.40
C TYR A 56 -8.54 9.50 -14.75
N ILE A 57 -9.52 8.65 -14.47
CA ILE A 57 -9.52 7.25 -14.90
C ILE A 57 -10.29 7.21 -16.22
N GLY A 58 -9.57 7.13 -17.34
CA GLY A 58 -10.16 7.00 -18.67
C GLY A 58 -11.01 5.75 -18.75
N SER A 59 -12.30 5.91 -19.02
CA SER A 59 -13.30 4.83 -19.08
C SER A 59 -13.41 4.20 -20.47
N ASP A 60 -12.33 4.19 -21.24
CA ASP A 60 -12.28 3.29 -22.40
C ASP A 60 -12.14 1.90 -21.83
N LYS A 61 -13.20 1.09 -21.99
CA LYS A 61 -13.39 -0.25 -21.40
C LYS A 61 -12.35 -1.26 -21.88
N ILE A 62 -11.08 -1.03 -21.60
CA ILE A 62 -10.03 -2.01 -21.81
C ILE A 62 -10.08 -2.88 -20.57
N ASN A 63 -10.75 -4.04 -20.69
CA ASN A 63 -10.65 -5.07 -19.66
C ASN A 63 -9.20 -5.58 -19.67
N LEU A 64 -8.40 -5.03 -18.77
CA LEU A 64 -7.00 -5.42 -18.56
C LEU A 64 -6.88 -6.66 -17.69
N ALA A 65 -8.00 -7.26 -17.28
CA ALA A 65 -7.96 -8.52 -16.58
C ALA A 65 -7.46 -9.62 -17.50
N ALA A 66 -6.58 -10.43 -16.94
CA ALA A 66 -5.98 -11.57 -17.61
C ALA A 66 -6.76 -12.84 -17.28
N ARG A 67 -6.44 -13.91 -18.01
CA ARG A 67 -6.96 -15.24 -17.73
C ARG A 67 -5.87 -16.30 -17.86
N ILE A 68 -5.98 -17.33 -17.04
CA ILE A 68 -5.16 -18.54 -17.14
C ILE A 68 -6.10 -19.67 -17.52
N THR A 69 -5.83 -20.31 -18.64
CA THR A 69 -6.49 -21.55 -19.07
C THR A 69 -5.49 -22.69 -19.01
N GLY A 70 -5.98 -23.91 -18.94
CA GLY A 70 -5.08 -25.05 -18.93
C GLY A 70 -5.78 -26.38 -18.90
N VAL A 71 -4.97 -27.43 -18.97
CA VAL A 71 -5.43 -28.82 -18.91
C VAL A 71 -4.58 -29.59 -17.93
N ALA A 72 -5.24 -30.37 -17.09
CA ALA A 72 -4.62 -31.26 -16.13
C ALA A 72 -4.53 -32.69 -16.67
N TYR A 73 -3.35 -33.28 -16.54
CA TYR A 73 -3.05 -34.65 -16.94
C TYR A 73 -2.43 -35.43 -15.77
N ILE A 74 -2.68 -36.73 -15.72
CA ILE A 74 -1.96 -37.65 -14.83
C ILE A 74 -0.66 -38.03 -15.53
N GLU A 75 0.51 -37.79 -14.93
CA GLU A 75 1.79 -38.05 -15.59
C GLU A 75 1.97 -39.53 -16.02
N LYS A 76 1.51 -40.46 -15.17
CA LYS A 76 1.68 -41.91 -15.38
C LYS A 76 0.90 -42.43 -16.59
N SER A 77 -0.36 -42.02 -16.75
CA SER A 77 -1.23 -42.49 -17.85
C SER A 77 -1.27 -41.52 -19.03
N LYS A 78 -0.83 -40.26 -18.84
CA LYS A 78 -1.01 -39.14 -19.77
C LYS A 78 -2.48 -38.87 -20.13
N GLU A 79 -3.41 -39.38 -19.33
CA GLU A 79 -4.83 -39.14 -19.50
C GLU A 79 -5.23 -37.82 -18.85
N ALA A 80 -6.26 -37.19 -19.41
CA ALA A 80 -6.86 -36.00 -18.83
C ALA A 80 -7.43 -36.33 -17.45
N ALA A 81 -7.15 -35.45 -16.49
CA ALA A 81 -7.49 -35.64 -15.09
C ALA A 81 -8.73 -34.81 -14.74
N PRO A 82 -9.91 -35.44 -14.57
CA PRO A 82 -11.11 -34.72 -14.18
C PRO A 82 -11.13 -34.42 -12.68
N ASN A 83 -11.88 -33.38 -12.29
CA ASN A 83 -12.12 -33.00 -10.89
C ASN A 83 -10.84 -32.75 -10.07
N VAL A 84 -9.80 -32.22 -10.73
CA VAL A 84 -8.55 -31.81 -10.10
C VAL A 84 -8.79 -30.49 -9.39
N LYS A 85 -8.38 -30.42 -8.12
CA LYS A 85 -8.48 -29.20 -7.34
C LYS A 85 -7.34 -28.26 -7.73
N ILE A 86 -7.67 -27.17 -8.43
CA ILE A 86 -6.73 -26.13 -8.88
C ILE A 86 -6.80 -24.96 -7.90
N ARG A 87 -5.65 -24.54 -7.38
CA ARG A 87 -5.48 -23.39 -6.48
C ARG A 87 -4.47 -22.42 -7.06
N LEU A 88 -4.77 -21.13 -6.99
CA LEU A 88 -3.88 -20.06 -7.44
C LEU A 88 -3.45 -19.20 -6.24
N PHE A 89 -2.17 -18.89 -6.16
CA PHE A 89 -1.58 -18.06 -5.11
C PHE A 89 -0.85 -16.85 -5.69
N PHE A 90 -0.77 -15.77 -4.90
CA PHE A 90 0.05 -14.61 -5.27
C PHE A 90 1.52 -14.87 -4.96
N GLY A 91 2.36 -14.93 -5.99
CA GLY A 91 3.78 -15.17 -5.83
C GLY A 91 4.07 -16.59 -5.35
N HIS A 92 4.02 -16.85 -4.04
CA HIS A 92 4.38 -18.11 -3.41
C HIS A 92 3.16 -18.81 -2.81
N GLU A 93 3.30 -20.11 -2.50
CA GLU A 93 2.26 -20.86 -1.78
C GLU A 93 1.99 -20.20 -0.43
N SER A 94 0.73 -19.90 -0.17
CA SER A 94 0.29 -19.35 1.11
C SER A 94 -0.83 -20.22 1.69
N VAL A 95 -1.25 -19.93 2.92
CA VAL A 95 -2.31 -20.69 3.57
C VAL A 95 -3.66 -20.52 2.85
N MET A 96 -3.88 -19.36 2.20
CA MET A 96 -5.15 -19.07 1.52
C MET A 96 -4.95 -18.84 0.02
N PRO A 97 -5.58 -19.65 -0.83
CA PRO A 97 -5.55 -19.41 -2.26
C PRO A 97 -6.35 -18.16 -2.61
N VAL A 98 -5.88 -17.43 -3.62
CA VAL A 98 -6.56 -16.28 -4.22
C VAL A 98 -7.75 -16.74 -5.04
N TYR A 99 -7.61 -17.90 -5.68
CA TYR A 99 -8.63 -18.51 -6.51
C TYR A 99 -8.58 -20.03 -6.35
N GLU A 100 -9.74 -20.65 -6.31
CA GLU A 100 -9.88 -22.10 -6.21
C GLU A 100 -10.95 -22.55 -7.23
N THR A 101 -10.63 -23.57 -8.02
CA THR A 101 -11.55 -24.15 -9.01
C THR A 101 -11.25 -25.64 -9.19
N TYR A 102 -12.12 -26.33 -9.92
CA TYR A 102 -11.98 -27.74 -10.25
C TYR A 102 -11.91 -27.91 -11.76
N SER A 103 -11.10 -28.88 -12.23
CA SER A 103 -11.07 -29.23 -13.64
C SER A 103 -12.35 -29.94 -14.08
N ASP A 104 -12.75 -29.72 -15.33
CA ASP A 104 -13.90 -30.37 -15.97
C ASP A 104 -13.63 -31.87 -16.27
N ASN A 105 -14.60 -32.55 -16.87
CA ASN A 105 -14.47 -33.98 -17.25
C ASN A 105 -13.34 -34.26 -18.25
N ASN A 106 -12.90 -33.23 -18.99
CA ASN A 106 -11.81 -33.31 -19.96
C ASN A 106 -10.49 -32.76 -19.37
N GLY A 107 -10.44 -32.51 -18.05
CA GLY A 107 -9.29 -31.97 -17.34
C GLY A 107 -9.02 -30.49 -17.60
N ASN A 108 -9.88 -29.78 -18.32
CA ASN A 108 -9.68 -28.35 -18.57
C ASN A 108 -10.06 -27.53 -17.34
N PHE A 109 -9.38 -26.41 -17.14
CA PHE A 109 -9.72 -25.41 -16.15
C PHE A 109 -9.54 -24.00 -16.73
N VAL A 110 -10.29 -23.06 -16.16
CA VAL A 110 -10.24 -21.65 -16.52
C VAL A 110 -10.26 -20.82 -15.24
N ILE A 111 -9.37 -19.83 -15.19
CA ILE A 111 -9.29 -18.81 -14.16
C ILE A 111 -9.34 -17.46 -14.86
N GLU A 112 -10.42 -16.72 -14.63
CA GLU A 112 -10.68 -15.43 -15.26
C GLU A 112 -10.48 -14.28 -14.28
N ASP A 113 -10.59 -13.05 -14.79
CA ASP A 113 -10.55 -11.81 -14.03
C ASP A 113 -9.30 -11.62 -13.15
N LEU A 114 -8.15 -12.09 -13.64
CA LEU A 114 -6.89 -12.03 -12.91
C LEU A 114 -6.22 -10.67 -13.08
N PRO A 115 -5.85 -9.98 -11.98
CA PRO A 115 -5.03 -8.79 -12.08
C PRO A 115 -3.61 -9.14 -12.55
N PRO A 116 -2.92 -8.26 -13.30
CA PRO A 116 -1.55 -8.48 -13.74
C PRO A 116 -0.57 -8.60 -12.56
N ARG A 117 0.08 -9.76 -12.42
CA ARG A 117 0.99 -10.09 -11.32
C ARG A 117 1.74 -11.40 -11.61
N TYR A 118 2.67 -11.76 -10.73
CA TYR A 118 3.20 -13.10 -10.62
C TYR A 118 2.29 -14.01 -9.78
N TYR A 119 1.99 -15.19 -10.29
CA TYR A 119 1.17 -16.20 -9.64
C TYR A 119 1.91 -17.53 -9.51
N MET A 120 1.41 -18.39 -8.63
CA MET A 120 1.80 -19.79 -8.57
C MET A 120 0.55 -20.65 -8.57
N LEU A 121 0.56 -21.69 -9.40
CA LEU A 121 -0.51 -22.65 -9.54
C LEU A 121 -0.16 -23.91 -8.76
N SER A 122 -1.07 -24.36 -7.92
CA SER A 122 -1.02 -25.68 -7.28
C SER A 122 -2.21 -26.49 -7.75
N ALA A 123 -2.00 -27.77 -8.03
CA ALA A 123 -3.07 -28.68 -8.41
C ALA A 123 -2.96 -29.98 -7.60
N GLU A 124 -4.10 -30.47 -7.15
CA GLU A 124 -4.19 -31.62 -6.25
C GLU A 124 -5.32 -32.56 -6.69
N LEU A 125 -5.01 -33.85 -6.82
CA LEU A 125 -5.98 -34.91 -7.08
C LEU A 125 -5.65 -36.12 -6.21
N GLY A 126 -6.31 -36.22 -5.06
CA GLY A 126 -6.03 -37.25 -4.07
C GLY A 126 -4.59 -37.16 -3.57
N ASN A 127 -3.77 -38.15 -3.92
CA ASN A 127 -2.34 -38.18 -3.55
C ASN A 127 -1.42 -37.53 -4.58
N LEU A 128 -1.93 -37.22 -5.78
CA LEU A 128 -1.14 -36.63 -6.84
C LEU A 128 -1.13 -35.11 -6.70
N LYS A 129 0.04 -34.51 -6.86
CA LYS A 129 0.22 -33.06 -6.69
C LYS A 129 1.03 -32.48 -7.84
N TYR A 130 0.82 -31.19 -8.07
CA TYR A 130 1.58 -30.40 -9.01
C TYR A 130 1.75 -28.98 -8.44
N HIS A 131 2.94 -28.43 -8.61
CA HIS A 131 3.26 -27.05 -8.27
C HIS A 131 3.98 -26.42 -9.46
N SER A 132 3.42 -25.33 -9.99
CA SER A 132 4.05 -24.57 -11.07
C SER A 132 5.20 -23.71 -10.53
N HIS A 133 6.04 -23.22 -11.43
CA HIS A 133 6.91 -22.09 -11.14
C HIS A 133 6.12 -20.78 -11.18
N TYR A 134 6.79 -19.65 -10.95
CA TYR A 134 6.19 -18.32 -11.05
C TYR A 134 5.66 -18.05 -12.46
N ILE A 135 4.35 -17.87 -12.57
CA ILE A 135 3.64 -17.51 -13.81
C ILE A 135 3.51 -15.99 -13.84
N LYS A 136 4.18 -15.34 -14.80
CA LYS A 136 4.07 -13.89 -15.00
C LYS A 136 2.84 -13.58 -15.85
N VAL A 137 1.87 -12.90 -15.28
CA VAL A 137 0.64 -12.46 -15.96
C VAL A 137 0.70 -10.96 -16.25
N LEU A 138 0.58 -10.60 -17.53
CA LEU A 138 0.54 -9.22 -18.02
C LEU A 138 -0.91 -8.72 -18.21
N PRO A 139 -1.15 -7.40 -18.30
CA PRO A 139 -2.47 -6.83 -18.58
C PRO A 139 -3.10 -7.37 -19.86
N GLY A 140 -4.35 -7.86 -19.75
CA GLY A 140 -5.13 -8.42 -20.86
C GLY A 140 -4.57 -9.73 -21.45
N GLN A 141 -3.62 -10.38 -20.77
CA GLN A 141 -2.98 -11.58 -21.28
C GLN A 141 -3.84 -12.83 -21.04
N SER A 142 -3.85 -13.74 -22.02
CA SER A 142 -4.36 -15.10 -21.84
C SER A 142 -3.16 -16.05 -21.82
N ILE A 143 -2.95 -16.77 -20.72
CA ILE A 143 -1.88 -17.76 -20.57
C ILE A 143 -2.48 -19.16 -20.60
N TYR A 144 -1.80 -20.08 -21.25
CA TYR A 144 -2.14 -21.50 -21.24
C TYR A 144 -1.09 -22.28 -20.45
N GLU A 145 -1.53 -23.07 -19.46
CA GLU A 145 -0.66 -23.90 -18.61
C GLU A 145 -1.06 -25.38 -18.67
N SER A 146 -0.06 -26.25 -18.79
CA SER A 146 -0.26 -27.71 -18.72
C SER A 146 0.13 -28.23 -17.34
N VAL A 147 -0.85 -28.78 -16.63
CA VAL A 147 -0.67 -29.32 -15.28
C VAL A 147 -0.42 -30.81 -15.38
N LEU A 148 0.75 -31.27 -14.92
CA LEU A 148 1.13 -32.68 -14.91
C LEU A 148 1.20 -33.17 -13.47
N LEU A 149 0.17 -33.89 -13.03
CA LEU A 149 0.05 -34.40 -11.67
C LEU A 149 0.95 -35.62 -11.46
N ARG A 150 1.74 -35.58 -10.38
CA ARG A 150 2.72 -36.61 -10.01
C ARG A 150 2.44 -37.20 -8.64
#